data_AF-A0A8H3F173-F1
#
_entry.id   AF-A0A8H3F173-F1
#
_cell.length_a   1.000
_cell.length_b   1.000
_cell.length_c   1.000
_cell.angle_alpha   90.00
_cell.angle_beta   90.00
_cell.angle_gamma   90.00
#
_symmetry.space_group_name_H-M   'P 1'
#
loop_
_entity.id
_entity.type
_entity.pdbx_description
1 polymer ?
#
loop_
_entity_poly.entity_id
_entity_poly.type
_entity_poly.pdbx_seq_one_letter_code
_entity_poly.pdbx_strand_id
1 'polypeptide(L)'
;MAEGEYESQKALAAIIPGNVAHPIAWGMFEEDKSKAFYMTRFRELHDCQPTLVEFLAIMKKFHQTSVSPTGKFGFHVTTYNGPPKMVNDWTNSWEEYFARQFRSDISFLQTVYGEDAELVDLTEAFIQKVVARLLRPLQTGGRNIKPTLCHGDLWDGNVQIDVNTKQPIIFDSCAFYGHNES
;
A
#
# COMPACT_ATOMS: atom_id res chain seq x y z
N MET A 1 -1.35 3.82 12.68
CA MET A 1 -1.07 4.66 11.50
C MET A 1 0.42 4.98 11.41
N ALA A 2 1.00 5.72 12.36
CA ALA A 2 2.43 6.09 12.36
C ALA A 2 3.41 4.91 12.18
N GLU A 3 3.22 3.79 12.91
CA GLU A 3 4.02 2.56 12.72
C GLU A 3 3.92 2.01 11.29
N GLY A 4 2.71 1.96 10.75
CA GLY A 4 2.43 1.42 9.42
C GLY A 4 3.11 2.25 8.34
N GLU A 5 3.02 3.58 8.43
CA GLU A 5 3.71 4.50 7.50
C GLU A 5 5.24 4.40 7.63
N TYR A 6 5.76 4.34 8.86
CA TYR A 6 7.18 4.17 9.12
C TYR A 6 7.73 2.87 8.51
N GLU A 7 7.10 1.73 8.78
CA GLU A 7 7.54 0.44 8.25
C GLU A 7 7.33 0.33 6.74
N SER A 8 6.30 1.00 6.18
CA SER A 8 6.10 1.12 4.74
C SER A 8 7.27 1.87 4.09
N GLN A 9 7.55 3.09 4.54
CA GLN A 9 8.64 3.89 3.97
C GLN A 9 10.00 3.25 4.14
N LYS A 10 10.21 2.53 5.24
CA LYS A 10 11.43 1.77 5.49
C LYS A 10 11.59 0.62 4.50
N ALA A 11 10.50 -0.10 4.20
CA ALA A 11 10.51 -1.17 3.20
C ALA A 11 10.80 -0.62 1.79
N LEU A 12 10.20 0.52 1.41
CA LEU A 12 10.49 1.15 0.13
C LEU A 12 11.94 1.68 0.06
N ALA A 13 12.43 2.32 1.13
CA ALA A 13 13.80 2.83 1.23
C ALA A 13 14.87 1.74 1.04
N ALA A 14 14.58 0.50 1.45
CA ALA A 14 15.48 -0.63 1.24
C ALA A 14 15.66 -0.99 -0.25
N ILE A 15 14.72 -0.60 -1.12
CA ILE A 15 14.71 -0.95 -2.54
C ILE A 15 15.07 0.25 -3.44
N ILE A 16 14.49 1.40 -3.14
CA ILE A 16 14.63 2.65 -3.89
C ILE A 16 15.11 3.80 -2.96
N PRO A 17 16.28 3.68 -2.31
CA PRO A 17 16.75 4.64 -1.31
C PRO A 17 16.92 6.08 -1.86
N GLY A 18 17.07 6.25 -3.16
CA GLY A 18 17.17 7.58 -3.79
C GLY A 18 15.83 8.28 -3.99
N ASN A 19 14.71 7.56 -3.89
CA ASN A 19 13.41 8.00 -4.40
C ASN A 19 12.30 8.00 -3.33
N VAL A 20 12.65 8.08 -2.05
CA VAL A 20 11.68 8.10 -0.95
C VAL A 20 12.01 9.12 0.13
N ALA A 21 10.98 9.50 0.89
CA ALA A 21 11.13 10.19 2.17
C ALA A 21 11.61 9.19 3.24
N HIS A 22 12.85 9.34 3.69
CA HIS A 22 13.47 8.38 4.61
C HIS A 22 12.87 8.49 6.01
N PRO A 23 12.24 7.42 6.53
CA PRO A 23 11.71 7.42 7.87
C PRO A 23 12.86 7.47 8.89
N ILE A 24 12.66 8.22 9.98
CA ILE A 24 13.63 8.40 11.06
C ILE A 24 13.15 7.70 12.32
N ALA A 25 11.91 7.95 12.72
CA ALA A 25 11.34 7.39 13.95
C ALA A 25 9.82 7.42 13.89
N TRP A 26 9.19 6.65 14.77
CA TRP A 26 7.78 6.79 15.12
C TRP A 26 7.60 6.44 16.60
N GLY A 27 6.48 6.84 17.19
CA GLY A 27 6.16 6.46 18.55
C GLY A 27 4.83 7.01 19.03
N MET A 28 4.45 6.64 20.24
CA MET A 28 3.28 7.17 20.93
C MET A 28 3.71 8.27 21.89
N PHE A 29 2.91 9.32 22.05
CA PHE A 29 3.18 10.36 23.04
C PHE A 29 3.20 9.76 24.44
N GLU A 30 4.04 10.27 25.34
CA GLU A 30 4.20 9.71 26.69
C GLU A 30 2.90 9.83 27.50
N GLU A 31 2.34 11.04 27.53
CA GLU A 31 1.16 11.40 28.32
C GLU A 31 -0.17 10.98 27.67
N ASP A 32 -0.22 10.84 26.34
CA ASP A 32 -1.43 10.57 25.58
C ASP A 32 -1.20 9.48 24.52
N LYS A 33 -1.47 8.22 24.89
CA LYS A 33 -1.32 7.06 24.01
C LYS A 33 -2.39 7.00 22.91
N SER A 34 -3.33 7.94 22.82
CA SER A 34 -4.20 8.07 21.64
C SER A 34 -3.50 8.79 20.48
N LYS A 35 -2.39 9.48 20.75
CA LYS A 35 -1.61 10.23 19.76
C LYS A 35 -0.30 9.53 19.44
N ALA A 36 0.06 9.60 18.16
CA ALA A 36 1.31 9.06 17.65
C ALA A 36 2.04 10.14 16.85
N PHE A 37 3.36 9.97 16.71
CA PHE A 37 4.17 10.76 15.80
C PHE A 37 4.89 9.86 14.81
N TYR A 38 5.16 10.41 13.64
CA TYR A 38 6.06 9.88 12.63
C TYR A 38 7.05 10.99 12.28
N MET A 39 8.33 10.63 12.14
CA MET A 39 9.40 11.54 11.78
C MET A 39 10.07 11.02 10.52
N THR A 40 10.26 11.92 9.55
CA THR A 40 10.94 11.64 8.29
C THR A 40 11.94 12.75 7.98
N ARG A 41 12.87 12.50 7.06
CA ARG A 41 13.78 13.54 6.60
C ARG A 41 13.00 14.61 5.85
N PHE A 42 13.17 15.86 6.28
CA PHE A 42 12.65 16.99 5.52
C PHE A 42 13.29 17.04 4.13
N ARG A 43 12.44 17.21 3.12
CA ARG A 43 12.84 17.43 1.73
C ARG A 43 12.07 18.62 1.21
N GLU A 44 12.77 19.50 0.50
CA GLU A 44 12.13 20.57 -0.24
C GLU A 44 11.62 19.98 -1.55
N LEU A 45 10.30 19.82 -1.65
CA LEU A 45 9.64 19.23 -2.80
C LEU A 45 9.00 20.33 -3.63
N HIS A 46 9.23 20.26 -4.95
CA HIS A 46 8.53 21.09 -5.91
C HIS A 46 7.27 20.35 -6.34
N ASP A 47 6.13 21.04 -6.32
CA ASP A 47 4.85 20.50 -6.79
C ASP A 47 4.87 20.37 -8.32
N CYS A 48 5.51 19.31 -8.79
CA CYS A 48 5.66 18.96 -10.19
C CYS A 48 5.79 17.45 -10.28
N GLN A 49 5.15 16.88 -11.30
CA GLN A 49 5.19 15.46 -11.57
C GLN A 49 6.48 15.06 -12.28
N PRO A 50 7.04 13.89 -11.96
CA PRO A 50 8.12 13.32 -12.76
C PRO A 50 7.66 13.05 -14.19
N THR A 51 8.61 13.02 -15.13
CA THR A 51 8.27 12.51 -16.45
C THR A 51 7.90 11.03 -16.36
N LEU A 52 7.04 10.56 -17.27
CA LEU A 52 6.63 9.16 -17.30
C LEU A 52 7.84 8.22 -17.39
N VAL A 53 8.88 8.60 -18.14
CA VAL A 53 10.09 7.77 -18.32
C VAL A 53 10.86 7.60 -17.01
N GLU A 54 11.07 8.69 -16.26
CA GLU A 54 11.77 8.66 -14.97
C GLU A 54 10.97 7.85 -13.94
N PHE A 55 9.66 8.09 -13.87
CA PHE A 55 8.80 7.40 -12.93
C PHE A 55 8.72 5.90 -13.21
N LEU A 56 8.53 5.50 -14.47
CA LEU A 56 8.48 4.09 -14.86
C LEU A 56 9.80 3.36 -14.57
N ALA A 57 10.94 4.03 -14.69
CA ALA A 57 12.24 3.43 -14.34
C ALA A 57 12.30 3.09 -12.84
N ILE A 58 11.81 3.98 -11.98
CA ILE A 58 11.74 3.77 -10.52
C ILE A 58 10.75 2.64 -10.20
N MET A 59 9.54 2.69 -10.74
CA MET A 59 8.50 1.69 -10.47
C MET A 59 8.88 0.30 -10.96
N LYS A 60 9.50 0.21 -12.14
CA LYS A 60 10.05 -1.05 -12.65
C LYS A 60 11.07 -1.63 -11.68
N LYS A 61 12.03 -0.82 -11.21
CA LYS A 61 13.01 -1.27 -10.21
C LYS A 61 12.32 -1.72 -8.94
N PHE A 62 11.43 -0.90 -8.39
CA PHE A 62 10.71 -1.16 -7.15
C PHE A 62 9.96 -2.50 -7.19
N HIS A 63 9.10 -2.71 -8.19
CA HIS A 63 8.31 -3.94 -8.31
C HIS A 63 9.17 -5.17 -8.66
N GLN A 64 10.13 -5.06 -9.57
CA GLN A 64 10.92 -6.21 -10.01
C GLN A 64 11.86 -6.72 -8.92
N THR A 65 12.45 -5.81 -8.13
CA THR A 65 13.48 -6.17 -7.14
C THR A 65 12.93 -6.47 -5.75
N SER A 66 11.68 -6.10 -5.44
CA SER A 66 11.05 -6.48 -4.18
C SER A 66 10.89 -7.99 -4.04
N VAL A 67 11.02 -8.49 -2.81
CA VAL A 67 10.80 -9.89 -2.46
C VAL A 67 10.00 -9.94 -1.17
N SER A 68 8.89 -10.67 -1.16
CA SER A 68 8.12 -10.90 0.07
C SER A 68 8.93 -11.73 1.06
N PRO A 69 9.10 -11.28 2.31
CA PRO A 69 9.89 -11.99 3.32
C PRO A 69 9.28 -13.36 3.69
N THR A 70 8.00 -13.56 3.39
CA THR A 70 7.27 -14.81 3.67
C THR A 70 6.95 -15.59 2.38
N GLY A 71 7.20 -15.01 1.21
CA GLY A 71 6.71 -15.52 -0.08
C GLY A 71 5.19 -15.43 -0.25
N LYS A 72 4.49 -14.70 0.63
CA LYS A 72 3.01 -14.54 0.65
C LYS A 72 2.59 -13.09 0.40
N PHE A 73 1.30 -12.89 0.14
CA PHE A 73 0.65 -11.58 0.14
C PHE A 73 0.35 -11.13 1.55
N GLY A 74 0.50 -9.83 1.84
CA GLY A 74 0.32 -9.27 3.18
C GLY A 74 1.44 -8.31 3.58
N PHE A 75 1.49 -7.96 4.86
CA PHE A 75 2.53 -7.12 5.43
C PHE A 75 2.72 -7.44 6.92
N HIS A 76 3.90 -7.15 7.48
CA HIS A 76 4.20 -7.52 8.87
C HIS A 76 3.52 -6.64 9.92
N VAL A 77 3.06 -5.46 9.53
CA VAL A 77 2.28 -4.55 10.38
C VAL A 77 0.99 -4.10 9.67
N THR A 78 0.02 -3.63 10.45
CA THR A 78 -1.18 -2.99 9.91
C THR A 78 -0.81 -1.63 9.32
N THR A 79 -1.03 -1.45 8.01
CA THR A 79 -0.96 -0.16 7.32
C THR A 79 -2.35 0.44 7.18
N TYR A 80 -2.42 1.68 6.70
CA TYR A 80 -3.64 2.49 6.67
C TYR A 80 -3.71 3.24 5.34
N ASN A 81 -4.80 3.08 4.59
CA ASN A 81 -5.04 3.86 3.38
C ASN A 81 -5.96 5.02 3.74
N GLY A 82 -5.39 6.15 4.17
CA GLY A 82 -6.15 7.17 4.89
C GLY A 82 -6.68 6.63 6.23
N PRO A 83 -7.94 6.88 6.62
CA PRO A 83 -8.50 6.35 7.87
C PRO A 83 -8.69 4.80 7.93
N PRO A 84 -9.14 4.11 6.86
CA PRO A 84 -9.28 2.66 6.85
C PRO A 84 -7.99 1.89 7.16
N LYS A 85 -8.12 0.84 7.98
CA LYS A 85 -7.05 -0.14 8.24
C LYS A 85 -6.94 -1.13 7.10
N MET A 86 -5.71 -1.50 6.75
CA MET A 86 -5.44 -2.62 5.86
C MET A 86 -5.35 -3.95 6.62
N VAL A 87 -6.04 -4.98 6.13
CA VAL A 87 -6.09 -6.35 6.67
C VAL A 87 -4.92 -7.17 6.11
N ASN A 88 -3.74 -6.86 6.63
CA ASN A 88 -2.45 -7.32 6.11
C ASN A 88 -2.05 -8.76 6.46
N ASP A 89 -2.95 -9.55 7.05
CA ASP A 89 -2.69 -10.95 7.39
C ASP A 89 -2.14 -11.75 6.19
N TRP A 90 -1.10 -12.53 6.44
CA TRP A 90 -0.41 -13.23 5.36
C TRP A 90 -1.27 -14.33 4.73
N THR A 91 -1.38 -14.33 3.39
CA THR A 91 -2.04 -15.41 2.63
C THR A 91 -1.30 -15.75 1.34
N ASN A 92 -1.43 -17.01 0.90
CA ASN A 92 -0.93 -17.45 -0.40
C ASN A 92 -1.84 -17.04 -1.57
N SER A 93 -3.06 -16.58 -1.29
CA SER A 93 -4.08 -16.27 -2.31
C SER A 93 -4.28 -14.77 -2.45
N TRP A 94 -3.97 -14.23 -3.63
CA TRP A 94 -4.25 -12.85 -4.00
C TRP A 94 -5.76 -12.58 -4.06
N GLU A 95 -6.55 -13.53 -4.58
CA GLU A 95 -8.01 -13.44 -4.58
C GLU A 95 -8.55 -13.27 -3.15
N GLU A 96 -8.04 -14.06 -2.21
CA GLU A 96 -8.45 -13.97 -0.80
C GLU A 96 -8.05 -12.64 -0.18
N TYR A 97 -6.79 -12.21 -0.37
CA TYR A 97 -6.30 -10.95 0.17
C TYR A 97 -7.14 -9.76 -0.31
N PHE A 98 -7.35 -9.67 -1.63
CA PHE A 98 -8.15 -8.59 -2.24
C PHE A 98 -9.60 -8.60 -1.73
N ALA A 99 -10.25 -9.78 -1.74
CA ALA A 99 -11.64 -9.90 -1.28
C ALA A 99 -11.80 -9.53 0.20
N ARG A 100 -10.83 -9.91 1.04
CA ARG A 100 -10.82 -9.58 2.47
C ARG A 100 -10.63 -8.08 2.70
N GLN A 101 -9.70 -7.45 2.00
CA GLN A 101 -9.49 -6.00 2.10
C GLN A 101 -10.73 -5.24 1.63
N PHE A 102 -11.26 -5.58 0.44
CA PHE A 102 -12.44 -4.92 -0.11
C PHE A 102 -13.65 -5.00 0.83
N ARG A 103 -13.90 -6.17 1.44
CA ARG A 103 -14.96 -6.33 2.44
C ARG A 103 -14.72 -5.45 3.68
N SER A 104 -13.46 -5.35 4.14
CA SER A 104 -13.09 -4.49 5.26
C SER A 104 -13.33 -3.01 4.95
N ASP A 105 -13.01 -2.56 3.73
CA ASP A 105 -13.23 -1.17 3.30
C ASP A 105 -14.72 -0.82 3.27
N ILE A 106 -15.55 -1.70 2.69
CA ILE A 106 -17.01 -1.52 2.69
C ILE A 106 -17.57 -1.52 4.13
N SER A 107 -17.07 -2.40 5.00
CA SER A 107 -17.48 -2.45 6.40
C SER A 107 -17.13 -1.14 7.12
N PHE A 108 -15.92 -0.61 6.88
CA PHE A 108 -15.52 0.69 7.41
C PHE A 108 -16.44 1.81 6.91
N LEU A 109 -16.75 1.87 5.60
CA LEU A 109 -17.64 2.87 5.04
C LEU A 109 -19.03 2.85 5.70
N GLN A 110 -19.57 1.66 5.97
CA GLN A 110 -20.85 1.54 6.69
C GLN A 110 -20.78 2.05 8.13
N THR A 111 -19.64 1.93 8.81
CA THR A 111 -19.49 2.54 10.15
C THR A 111 -19.50 4.08 10.12
N VAL A 112 -19.15 4.69 8.99
CA VAL A 112 -19.06 6.15 8.82
C VAL A 112 -20.36 6.73 8.27
N TYR A 113 -20.98 6.07 7.29
CA TYR A 113 -22.11 6.60 6.53
C TYR A 113 -23.44 5.92 6.85
N GLY A 114 -23.44 4.89 7.69
CA GLY A 114 -24.61 4.10 8.05
C GLY A 114 -24.65 2.75 7.33
N GLU A 115 -25.39 1.81 7.91
CA GLU A 115 -25.58 0.47 7.36
C GLU A 115 -26.44 0.50 6.09
N ASP A 116 -26.04 -0.28 5.09
CA ASP A 116 -26.78 -0.44 3.83
C ASP A 116 -26.77 -1.92 3.43
N ALA A 117 -27.93 -2.56 3.57
CA ALA A 117 -28.09 -3.98 3.28
C ALA A 117 -27.89 -4.30 1.78
N GLU A 118 -28.29 -3.39 0.88
CA GLU A 118 -28.10 -3.59 -0.56
C GLU A 118 -26.61 -3.54 -0.92
N LEU A 119 -25.86 -2.62 -0.29
CA LEU A 119 -24.41 -2.54 -0.46
C LEU A 119 -23.70 -3.82 0.03
N VAL A 120 -24.14 -4.41 1.15
CA VAL A 120 -23.60 -5.68 1.66
C VAL A 120 -23.84 -6.82 0.67
N ASP A 121 -25.08 -6.97 0.20
CA ASP A 121 -25.44 -8.03 -0.76
C ASP A 121 -24.67 -7.86 -2.08
N LEU A 122 -24.54 -6.61 -2.57
CA LEU A 122 -23.77 -6.29 -3.76
C LEU A 122 -22.28 -6.60 -3.58
N THR A 123 -21.73 -6.32 -2.40
CA THR A 123 -20.32 -6.61 -2.07
C THR A 123 -20.04 -8.11 -2.14
N GLU A 124 -20.91 -8.95 -1.56
CA GLU A 124 -20.75 -10.39 -1.63
C GLU A 124 -20.93 -10.93 -3.06
N ALA A 125 -21.91 -10.42 -3.80
CA ALA A 125 -22.10 -10.78 -5.20
C ALA A 125 -20.89 -10.39 -6.07
N PHE A 126 -20.31 -9.21 -5.84
CA PHE A 126 -19.10 -8.74 -6.52
C PHE A 126 -17.91 -9.64 -6.23
N ILE A 127 -17.67 -9.99 -4.97
CA ILE A 127 -16.58 -10.90 -4.58
C ILE A 127 -16.76 -12.28 -5.23
N GLN A 128 -17.95 -12.87 -5.11
CA GLN A 128 -18.21 -14.23 -5.58
C GLN A 128 -18.18 -14.37 -7.10
N LYS A 129 -18.56 -13.32 -7.83
CA LYS A 129 -18.65 -13.35 -9.30
C LYS A 129 -17.47 -12.66 -9.95
N VAL A 130 -17.26 -11.38 -9.66
CA VAL A 130 -16.28 -10.53 -10.37
C VAL A 130 -14.87 -10.82 -9.89
N VAL A 131 -14.60 -10.71 -8.58
CA VAL A 131 -13.26 -10.95 -8.02
C VAL A 131 -12.80 -12.38 -8.33
N ALA A 132 -13.66 -13.37 -8.09
CA ALA A 132 -13.39 -14.76 -8.43
C ALA A 132 -13.09 -14.97 -9.93
N ARG A 133 -13.85 -14.33 -10.83
CA ARG A 133 -13.67 -14.51 -12.28
C ARG A 133 -12.40 -13.87 -12.80
N LEU A 134 -11.96 -12.76 -12.20
CA LEU A 134 -10.81 -11.96 -12.64
C LEU A 134 -9.50 -12.39 -11.97
N LEU A 135 -9.50 -12.60 -10.64
CA LEU A 135 -8.27 -12.84 -9.88
C LEU A 135 -7.91 -14.32 -9.77
N ARG A 136 -8.87 -15.23 -9.59
CA ARG A 136 -8.59 -16.68 -9.49
C ARG A 136 -7.79 -17.23 -10.66
N PRO A 137 -8.09 -16.86 -11.93
CA PRO A 137 -7.30 -17.33 -13.06
C PRO A 137 -5.80 -17.02 -12.91
N LEU A 138 -5.43 -15.90 -12.28
CA LEU A 138 -4.04 -15.46 -12.17
C LEU A 138 -3.15 -16.41 -11.33
N GLN A 139 -3.75 -17.23 -10.45
CA GLN A 139 -3.04 -18.25 -9.65
C GLN A 139 -3.51 -19.68 -9.91
N THR A 140 -4.23 -19.93 -11.00
CA THR A 140 -4.73 -21.26 -11.36
C THR A 140 -4.34 -21.62 -12.79
N GLY A 141 -4.43 -22.92 -13.12
CA GLY A 141 -4.00 -23.43 -14.43
C GLY A 141 -2.49 -23.33 -14.65
N GLY A 142 -1.69 -23.52 -13.59
CA GLY A 142 -0.22 -23.43 -13.62
C GLY A 142 0.34 -22.01 -13.56
N ARG A 143 -0.52 -20.98 -13.49
CA ARG A 143 -0.10 -19.59 -13.27
C ARG A 143 0.16 -19.32 -11.80
N ASN A 144 1.05 -18.39 -11.53
CA ASN A 144 1.32 -17.89 -10.19
C ASN A 144 1.62 -16.39 -10.24
N ILE A 145 1.20 -15.68 -9.20
CA ILE A 145 1.54 -14.27 -8.99
C ILE A 145 2.71 -14.21 -8.00
N LYS A 146 3.72 -13.40 -8.30
CA LYS A 146 4.77 -13.04 -7.35
C LYS A 146 4.24 -11.95 -6.40
N PRO A 147 4.17 -12.18 -5.07
CA PRO A 147 3.90 -11.11 -4.12
C PRO A 147 4.99 -10.04 -4.22
N THR A 148 4.58 -8.83 -4.58
CA THR A 148 5.43 -7.70 -4.92
C THR A 148 5.15 -6.59 -3.93
N LEU A 149 6.19 -5.94 -3.40
CA LEU A 149 5.98 -4.78 -2.53
C LEU A 149 5.34 -3.66 -3.34
N CYS A 150 4.15 -3.24 -2.94
CA CYS A 150 3.38 -2.15 -3.53
C CYS A 150 3.41 -0.93 -2.59
N HIS A 151 3.30 0.26 -3.17
CA HIS A 151 3.19 1.51 -2.41
C HIS A 151 1.86 1.59 -1.65
N GLY A 152 0.78 1.11 -2.27
CA GLY A 152 -0.57 1.03 -1.71
C GLY A 152 -1.43 2.29 -1.91
N ASP A 153 -0.81 3.46 -2.06
CA ASP A 153 -1.52 4.72 -2.33
C ASP A 153 -0.75 5.59 -3.33
N LEU A 154 -0.45 5.06 -4.52
CA LEU A 154 0.41 5.75 -5.49
C LEU A 154 -0.43 6.52 -6.52
N TRP A 155 -0.51 7.83 -6.31
CA TRP A 155 -1.15 8.80 -7.19
C TRP A 155 -0.27 10.06 -7.29
N ASP A 156 -0.68 11.03 -8.10
CA ASP A 156 0.07 12.26 -8.36
C ASP A 156 0.33 13.08 -7.09
N GLY A 157 -0.53 12.99 -6.07
CA GLY A 157 -0.30 13.63 -4.76
C GLY A 157 0.85 13.06 -3.94
N ASN A 158 1.23 11.79 -4.17
CA ASN A 158 2.22 11.05 -3.35
C ASN A 158 3.57 10.86 -4.05
N VAL A 159 3.81 11.64 -5.11
CA VAL A 159 5.11 11.72 -5.77
C VAL A 159 5.41 13.16 -6.21
N GLN A 160 6.58 13.66 -5.83
CA GLN A 160 7.02 15.02 -6.19
C GLN A 160 8.52 15.06 -6.48
N ILE A 161 8.99 16.12 -7.14
CA ILE A 161 10.41 16.30 -7.45
C ILE A 161 11.13 17.02 -6.31
N ASP A 162 12.19 16.41 -5.78
CA ASP A 162 13.06 17.06 -4.80
C ASP A 162 13.88 18.18 -5.46
N VAL A 163 13.82 19.37 -4.87
CA VAL A 163 14.42 20.59 -5.42
C VAL A 163 15.94 20.47 -5.55
N ASN A 164 16.59 19.78 -4.63
CA ASN A 164 18.05 19.70 -4.57
C ASN A 164 18.59 18.60 -5.50
N THR A 165 17.99 17.42 -5.45
CA THR A 165 18.46 16.23 -6.18
C THR A 165 17.85 16.11 -7.57
N LYS A 166 16.76 16.83 -7.84
CA LYS A 166 15.95 16.72 -9.06
C LYS A 166 15.41 15.29 -9.28
N GLN A 167 15.33 14.50 -8.22
CA GLN A 167 14.81 13.13 -8.28
C GLN A 167 13.35 13.07 -7.86
N PRO A 168 12.55 12.16 -8.44
CA PRO A 168 11.22 11.86 -7.94
C PRO A 168 11.31 11.21 -6.55
N ILE A 169 10.52 11.73 -5.61
CA ILE A 169 10.40 11.24 -4.24
C ILE A 169 8.96 10.77 -4.04
N ILE A 170 8.84 9.52 -3.61
CA ILE A 170 7.58 8.86 -3.26
C ILE A 170 7.42 8.91 -1.73
N PHE A 171 6.21 9.21 -1.25
CA PHE A 171 5.90 9.38 0.17
C PHE A 171 4.45 8.94 0.49
N ASP A 172 4.07 8.93 1.77
CA ASP A 172 2.75 8.53 2.28
C ASP A 172 2.30 7.10 1.87
N SER A 173 3.22 6.13 1.97
CA SER A 173 2.95 4.74 1.63
C SER A 173 2.15 3.98 2.69
N CYS A 174 1.18 3.19 2.21
CA CYS A 174 0.46 2.16 2.97
C CYS A 174 0.85 0.76 2.47
N ALA A 175 2.14 0.45 2.52
CA ALA A 175 2.73 -0.67 1.82
C ALA A 175 2.15 -2.05 2.21
N PHE A 176 2.15 -2.93 1.23
CA PHE A 176 1.86 -4.36 1.39
C PHE A 176 2.49 -5.15 0.25
N TYR A 177 2.65 -6.46 0.41
CA TYR A 177 3.01 -7.36 -0.67
C TYR A 177 1.74 -7.81 -1.40
N GLY A 178 1.56 -7.34 -2.64
CA GLY A 178 0.38 -7.54 -3.47
C GLY A 178 0.69 -8.03 -4.88
N HIS A 179 -0.30 -7.93 -5.77
CA HIS A 179 -0.05 -7.99 -7.21
C HIS A 179 0.63 -6.69 -7.67
N ASN A 180 1.58 -6.74 -8.60
CA ASN A 180 2.32 -5.55 -9.05
C ASN A 180 1.51 -4.55 -9.91
N GLU A 181 0.21 -4.81 -10.10
CA GLU A 181 -0.77 -3.88 -10.68
C GLU A 181 -1.40 -2.98 -9.62
N SER A 182 -1.20 -3.32 -8.34
CA SER A 182 -1.60 -2.52 -7.16
C SER A 182 -0.60 -1.42 -6.85
#